data_AF-A0A0S8B8S5-F1
#
_entry.id   AF-A0A0S8B8S5-F1
#
_cell.length_a   1.000
_cell.length_b   1.000
_cell.length_c   1.000
_cell.angle_alpha   90.00
_cell.angle_beta   90.00
_cell.angle_gamma   90.00
#
_symmetry.space_group_name_H-M   'P 1'
#
loop_
_entity.id
_entity.type
_entity.pdbx_description
1 polymer ?
#
loop_
_entity_poly.entity_id
_entity_poly.type
_entity_poly.pdbx_seq_one_letter_code
_entity_poly.pdbx_strand_id
1 'polypeptide(L)'
;MSGTDTLLPLRIPELGPYLGRIVSGTGRTPGGLHLDGIRLRLATRIFESAGEARRLASRENRTAAVQAIGRDAWLAAWEEAVGSTVALLMERVRAQLDAEARAVGLPKRRRRRMLPGNEEARAAGARLGSSGTGLVQALNQLEHLAGPAVAATGLDSGAMAAWQRALRLAGRRLEAAWLALEDEVTREAARWQQEANLVAAWRRPVFGVLVAGAAGTAVALWLGLIFGGYLAPPEWLAALWREMTP
;
A
#
# COMPACT_ATOMS: atom_id res chain seq x y z
N MET A 1 45.89 -16.82 40.66
CA MET A 1 44.58 -16.17 40.95
C MET A 1 43.86 -15.98 39.62
N SER A 2 43.12 -16.99 39.18
CA SER A 2 42.30 -16.89 37.96
C SER A 2 41.01 -16.17 38.36
N GLY A 3 40.95 -14.87 38.15
CA GLY A 3 39.69 -14.15 38.19
C GLY A 3 38.82 -14.69 37.07
N THR A 4 37.79 -15.46 37.41
CA THR A 4 36.72 -15.81 36.48
C THR A 4 36.06 -14.51 36.06
N ASP A 5 36.43 -14.03 34.88
CA ASP A 5 35.91 -12.81 34.28
C ASP A 5 34.41 -13.01 34.07
N THR A 6 33.64 -12.56 35.06
CA THR A 6 32.21 -12.85 35.12
C THR A 6 31.53 -12.00 34.05
N LEU A 7 30.86 -12.67 33.12
CA LEU A 7 30.13 -11.99 32.05
C LEU A 7 29.04 -11.10 32.66
N LEU A 8 28.86 -9.90 32.10
CA LEU A 8 27.78 -9.01 32.52
C LEU A 8 26.42 -9.64 32.18
N PRO A 9 25.42 -9.56 33.08
CA PRO A 9 24.07 -9.99 32.75
C PRO A 9 23.53 -9.16 31.59
N LEU A 10 23.13 -9.83 30.51
CA LEU A 10 22.53 -9.21 29.33
C LEU A 10 21.15 -8.66 29.72
N ARG A 11 21.04 -7.33 29.80
CA ARG A 11 19.77 -6.64 30.05
C ARG A 11 19.18 -6.12 28.75
N ILE A 12 18.01 -6.63 28.38
CA ILE A 12 17.24 -6.12 27.24
C ILE A 12 16.37 -4.95 27.74
N PRO A 13 16.51 -3.74 27.19
CA PRO A 13 15.71 -2.59 27.62
C PRO A 13 14.22 -2.75 27.28
N GLU A 14 13.38 -2.02 28.00
CA GLU A 14 11.97 -1.83 27.60
C GLU A 14 11.88 -0.94 26.37
N LEU A 15 11.23 -1.45 25.32
CA LEU A 15 11.12 -0.76 24.02
C LEU A 15 9.91 0.17 23.93
N GLY A 16 8.87 -0.07 24.74
CA GLY A 16 7.61 0.68 24.68
C GLY A 16 7.78 2.20 24.66
N PRO A 17 8.57 2.80 25.58
CA PRO A 17 8.81 4.25 25.60
C PRO A 17 9.49 4.81 24.34
N TYR A 18 10.16 3.96 23.55
CA TYR A 18 10.91 4.37 22.37
C TYR A 18 10.16 4.15 21.05
N LEU A 19 9.02 3.45 21.09
CA LEU A 19 8.16 3.22 19.93
C LEU A 19 7.10 4.33 19.76
N GLY A 20 6.91 5.17 20.79
CA GLY A 20 6.08 6.37 20.71
C GLY A 20 4.71 6.13 20.09
N ARG A 21 4.42 6.86 19.00
CA ARG A 21 3.15 6.81 18.26
C ARG A 21 2.85 5.47 17.59
N ILE A 22 3.84 4.60 17.39
CA ILE A 22 3.58 3.23 16.94
C ILE A 22 2.75 2.46 17.97
N VAL A 23 2.90 2.76 19.26
CA VAL A 23 2.13 2.08 20.33
C VAL A 23 0.88 2.88 20.65
N SER A 24 1.02 4.18 20.93
CA SER A 24 -0.09 5.03 21.36
C SER A 24 -1.11 5.35 20.27
N GLY A 25 -0.73 5.18 19.00
CA GLY A 25 -1.53 5.57 17.85
C GLY A 25 -1.18 6.95 17.32
N THR A 26 -1.38 7.09 16.01
CA THR A 26 -1.15 8.35 15.30
C THR A 26 -2.44 9.18 15.22
N GLY A 27 -3.61 8.54 15.33
CA GLY A 27 -4.92 9.18 15.12
C GLY A 27 -5.13 9.63 13.67
N ARG A 28 -4.30 9.16 12.74
CA ARG A 28 -4.31 9.55 11.33
C ARG A 28 -4.98 8.47 10.49
N THR A 29 -5.65 8.92 9.42
CA THR A 29 -6.20 8.04 8.38
C THR A 29 -5.52 8.36 7.04
N PRO A 30 -4.26 7.96 6.86
CA PRO A 30 -3.46 8.34 5.69
C PRO A 30 -4.11 7.83 4.40
N GLY A 31 -4.36 8.73 3.45
CA GLY A 31 -5.07 8.39 2.21
C GLY A 31 -6.49 7.82 2.41
N GLY A 32 -7.10 8.03 3.59
CA GLY A 32 -8.37 7.42 3.98
C GLY A 32 -8.27 5.93 4.31
N LEU A 33 -7.06 5.41 4.57
CA LEU A 33 -6.82 4.03 4.99
C LEU A 33 -6.77 3.90 6.52
N HIS A 34 -7.30 2.79 7.03
CA HIS A 34 -7.19 2.39 8.43
C HIS A 34 -5.94 1.52 8.64
N LEU A 35 -4.80 2.14 8.94
CA LEU A 35 -3.53 1.44 9.13
C LEU A 35 -3.30 0.93 10.56
N ASP A 36 -4.20 1.21 11.50
CA ASP A 36 -4.04 0.84 12.92
C ASP A 36 -3.84 -0.66 13.13
N GLY A 37 -4.53 -1.52 12.38
CA GLY A 37 -4.34 -2.96 12.47
C GLY A 37 -2.93 -3.41 12.06
N ILE A 38 -2.34 -2.77 11.04
CA ILE A 38 -0.98 -3.05 10.58
C ILE A 38 0.04 -2.51 11.59
N ARG A 39 -0.17 -1.28 12.08
CA ARG A 39 0.65 -0.65 13.13
C ARG A 39 0.72 -1.51 14.38
N LEU A 40 -0.43 -1.98 14.88
CA LEU A 40 -0.53 -2.81 16.08
C LEU A 40 0.19 -4.15 15.89
N ARG A 41 0.05 -4.80 14.71
CA ARG A 41 0.80 -6.02 14.40
C ARG A 41 2.30 -5.78 14.39
N LEU A 42 2.77 -4.70 13.75
CA LEU A 42 4.18 -4.31 13.77
C LEU A 42 4.70 -4.13 15.21
N ALA A 43 4.00 -3.35 16.03
CA ALA A 43 4.36 -3.14 17.44
C ALA A 43 4.40 -4.47 18.22
N THR A 44 3.40 -5.32 18.00
CA THR A 44 3.28 -6.63 18.64
C THR A 44 4.48 -7.53 18.29
N ARG A 45 4.85 -7.60 17.00
CA ARG A 45 6.03 -8.37 16.56
C ARG A 45 7.31 -7.91 17.25
N ILE A 46 7.53 -6.61 17.37
CA ILE A 46 8.70 -6.06 18.07
C ILE A 46 8.68 -6.42 19.57
N PHE A 47 7.52 -6.38 20.21
CA PHE A 47 7.39 -6.79 21.61
C PHE A 47 7.59 -8.30 21.81
N GLU A 48 7.07 -9.14 20.91
CA GLU A 48 7.30 -10.58 20.91
C GLU A 48 8.80 -10.90 20.81
N SER A 49 9.50 -10.29 19.85
CA SER A 49 10.95 -10.41 19.71
C SER A 49 11.72 -9.94 20.95
N ALA A 50 11.30 -8.85 21.58
CA ALA A 50 11.94 -8.35 22.80
C ALA A 50 11.67 -9.26 24.01
N GLY A 51 10.47 -9.81 24.12
CA GLY A 51 10.10 -10.79 25.14
C GLY A 51 10.90 -12.09 24.99
N GLU A 52 11.06 -12.56 23.75
CA GLU A 52 11.89 -13.72 23.44
C GLU A 52 13.36 -13.48 23.79
N ALA A 53 13.91 -12.32 23.42
CA ALA A 53 15.26 -11.94 23.78
C ALA A 53 15.48 -11.94 25.30
N ARG A 54 14.51 -11.45 26.09
CA ARG A 54 14.58 -11.49 27.57
C ARG A 54 14.54 -12.91 28.11
N ARG A 55 13.67 -13.76 27.56
CA ARG A 55 13.58 -15.18 27.93
C ARG A 55 14.86 -15.94 27.64
N LEU A 56 15.53 -15.63 26.53
CA LEU A 56 16.82 -16.23 26.18
C LEU A 56 17.96 -15.68 27.05
N ALA A 57 17.93 -14.38 27.36
CA ALA A 57 18.91 -13.74 28.23
C ALA A 57 18.86 -14.32 29.66
N SER A 58 17.67 -14.62 30.20
CA SER A 58 17.54 -15.25 31.53
C SER A 58 18.02 -16.70 31.58
N ARG A 59 18.17 -17.35 30.43
CA ARG A 59 18.78 -18.69 30.28
C ARG A 59 20.27 -18.62 29.93
N GLU A 60 20.89 -17.46 30.08
CA GLU A 60 22.30 -17.19 29.77
C GLU A 60 22.69 -17.42 28.30
N ASN A 61 21.72 -17.56 27.39
CA ASN A 61 21.96 -17.72 25.95
C ASN A 61 22.06 -16.34 25.27
N ARG A 62 23.17 -15.64 25.49
CA ARG A 62 23.40 -14.25 25.03
C ARG A 62 23.31 -14.11 23.51
N THR A 63 23.93 -15.02 22.76
CA THR A 63 23.96 -14.97 21.30
C THR A 63 22.54 -15.07 20.74
N ALA A 64 21.76 -16.06 21.18
CA ALA A 64 20.39 -16.20 20.74
C ALA A 64 19.51 -15.03 21.18
N ALA A 65 19.73 -14.49 22.39
CA ALA A 65 19.00 -13.32 22.89
C ALA A 65 19.22 -12.08 22.03
N VAL A 66 20.48 -11.79 21.65
CA VAL A 66 20.81 -10.65 20.79
C VAL A 66 20.25 -10.86 19.38
N GLN A 67 20.33 -12.08 18.83
CA GLN A 67 19.76 -12.41 17.51
C GLN A 67 18.23 -12.30 17.49
N ALA A 68 17.54 -12.71 18.55
CA ALA A 68 16.07 -12.69 18.63
C ALA A 68 15.47 -11.27 18.52
N ILE A 69 16.24 -10.24 18.91
CA ILE A 69 15.87 -8.82 18.74
C ILE A 69 16.85 -8.08 17.83
N GLY A 70 17.58 -8.83 17.00
CA GLY A 70 18.59 -8.33 16.07
C GLY A 70 17.99 -7.77 14.80
N ARG A 71 18.86 -7.33 13.88
CA ARG A 71 18.48 -6.64 12.64
C ARG A 71 17.38 -7.37 11.86
N ASP A 72 17.52 -8.68 11.68
CA ASP A 72 16.64 -9.46 10.81
C ASP A 72 15.20 -9.55 11.36
N ALA A 73 15.04 -9.65 12.68
CA ALA A 73 13.72 -9.64 13.31
C ALA A 73 12.98 -8.32 13.08
N TRP A 74 13.68 -7.19 13.20
CA TRP A 74 13.11 -5.86 12.96
C TRP A 74 12.80 -5.63 11.48
N LEU A 75 13.69 -6.04 10.58
CA LEU A 75 13.49 -5.90 9.13
C LEU A 75 12.31 -6.74 8.65
N ALA A 76 12.21 -8.00 9.08
CA ALA A 76 11.09 -8.86 8.72
C ALA A 76 9.75 -8.24 9.15
N ALA A 77 9.66 -7.73 10.39
CA ALA A 77 8.45 -7.07 10.88
C ALA A 77 8.12 -5.79 10.08
N TRP A 78 9.13 -4.99 9.75
CA TRP A 78 8.98 -3.79 8.92
C TRP A 78 8.50 -4.12 7.50
N GLU A 79 9.13 -5.08 6.83
CA GLU A 79 8.80 -5.50 5.47
C GLU A 79 7.39 -6.09 5.38
N GLU A 80 6.97 -6.88 6.39
CA GLU A 80 5.59 -7.38 6.50
C GLU A 80 4.58 -6.23 6.62
N ALA A 81 4.91 -5.20 7.41
CA ALA A 81 4.05 -4.03 7.59
C ALA A 81 3.95 -3.19 6.30
N VAL A 82 5.06 -2.98 5.60
CA VAL A 82 5.09 -2.31 4.29
C VAL A 82 4.27 -3.10 3.27
N GLY A 83 4.50 -4.40 3.16
CA GLY A 83 3.78 -5.28 2.23
C GLY A 83 2.27 -5.28 2.49
N SER A 84 1.86 -5.35 3.76
CA SER A 84 0.46 -5.25 4.16
C SER A 84 -0.16 -3.90 3.78
N THR A 85 0.60 -2.81 3.95
CA THR A 85 0.15 -1.46 3.62
C THR A 85 -0.04 -1.29 2.11
N VAL A 86 0.90 -1.79 1.30
CA VAL A 86 0.82 -1.78 -0.16
C VAL A 86 -0.39 -2.57 -0.63
N ALA A 87 -0.61 -3.77 -0.09
CA ALA A 87 -1.76 -4.61 -0.45
C ALA A 87 -3.08 -3.86 -0.20
N LEU A 88 -3.22 -3.27 0.99
CA LEU A 88 -4.41 -2.52 1.37
C LEU A 88 -4.63 -1.27 0.50
N LEU A 89 -3.56 -0.52 0.21
CA LEU A 89 -3.62 0.64 -0.68
C LEU A 89 -4.06 0.24 -2.09
N MET A 90 -3.46 -0.80 -2.66
CA MET A 90 -3.80 -1.27 -4.01
C MET A 90 -5.23 -1.82 -4.10
N GLU A 91 -5.71 -2.48 -3.05
CA GLU A 91 -7.11 -2.92 -2.97
C GLU A 91 -8.07 -1.72 -3.00
N ARG A 92 -7.80 -0.69 -2.18
CA ARG A 92 -8.59 0.55 -2.18
C ARG A 92 -8.58 1.24 -3.55
N VAL A 93 -7.40 1.40 -4.15
CA VAL A 93 -7.26 2.05 -5.47
C VAL A 93 -8.05 1.28 -6.53
N ARG A 94 -7.95 -0.05 -6.56
CA ARG A 94 -8.73 -0.89 -7.48
C ARG A 94 -10.23 -0.72 -7.28
N ALA A 95 -10.69 -0.74 -6.02
CA ALA A 95 -12.10 -0.57 -5.70
C ALA A 95 -12.61 0.81 -6.15
N GLN A 96 -11.83 1.86 -5.91
CA GLN A 96 -12.18 3.22 -6.31
C GLN A 96 -12.22 3.38 -7.84
N LEU A 97 -11.18 2.95 -8.56
CA LEU A 97 -11.15 3.04 -10.02
C LEU A 97 -12.28 2.23 -10.67
N ASP A 98 -12.59 1.05 -10.15
CA ASP A 98 -13.69 0.23 -10.66
C ASP A 98 -15.07 0.88 -10.37
N ALA A 99 -15.23 1.54 -9.23
CA ALA A 99 -16.44 2.30 -8.89
C ALA A 99 -16.64 3.49 -9.83
N GLU A 100 -15.62 4.32 -10.03
CA GLU A 100 -15.67 5.46 -10.96
C GLU A 100 -15.92 5.01 -12.40
N ALA A 101 -15.23 3.96 -12.85
CA ALA A 101 -15.43 3.39 -14.18
C ALA A 101 -16.85 2.85 -14.38
N ARG A 102 -17.49 2.29 -13.33
CA ARG A 102 -18.91 1.88 -13.39
C ARG A 102 -19.83 3.09 -13.45
N ALA A 103 -19.57 4.14 -12.66
CA ALA A 103 -20.38 5.35 -12.62
C ALA A 103 -20.47 6.05 -13.98
N VAL A 104 -19.35 6.13 -14.71
CA VAL A 104 -19.33 6.69 -16.08
C VAL A 104 -19.76 5.69 -17.16
N GLY A 105 -20.09 4.45 -16.78
CA GLY A 105 -20.54 3.41 -17.68
C GLY A 105 -19.46 2.95 -18.66
N LEU A 106 -18.22 2.84 -18.22
CA LEU A 106 -17.08 2.41 -19.02
C LEU A 106 -17.23 0.93 -19.46
N PRO A 107 -16.93 0.57 -20.72
CA PRO A 107 -17.00 -0.82 -21.17
C PRO A 107 -16.08 -1.74 -20.36
N LYS A 108 -16.55 -2.96 -20.03
CA LYS A 108 -15.83 -3.94 -19.19
C LYS A 108 -14.38 -4.20 -19.64
N ARG A 109 -14.13 -4.24 -20.96
CA ARG A 109 -12.78 -4.47 -21.52
C ARG A 109 -11.82 -3.33 -21.20
N ARG A 110 -12.28 -2.07 -21.27
CA ARG A 110 -11.46 -0.89 -20.91
C ARG A 110 -11.26 -0.82 -19.41
N ARG A 111 -12.32 -1.07 -18.64
CA ARG A 111 -12.26 -1.11 -17.16
C ARG A 111 -11.18 -2.06 -16.65
N ARG A 112 -11.11 -3.29 -17.18
CA ARG A 112 -10.08 -4.27 -16.78
C ARG A 112 -8.64 -3.82 -17.09
N ARG A 113 -8.43 -3.04 -18.15
CA ARG A 113 -7.08 -2.56 -18.54
C ARG A 113 -6.59 -1.39 -17.70
N MET A 114 -7.47 -0.71 -16.97
CA MET A 114 -7.13 0.47 -16.16
C MET A 114 -6.85 0.13 -14.70
N LEU A 115 -7.11 -1.10 -14.27
CA LEU A 115 -6.82 -1.51 -12.90
C LEU A 115 -5.31 -1.66 -12.70
N PRO A 116 -4.74 -1.16 -11.58
CA PRO A 116 -3.32 -1.30 -11.31
C PRO A 116 -2.94 -2.77 -11.20
N GLY A 117 -1.93 -3.14 -11.99
CA GLY A 117 -1.34 -4.46 -12.04
C GLY A 117 -0.24 -4.66 -10.99
N ASN A 118 0.61 -5.63 -11.26
CA ASN A 118 1.70 -6.02 -10.35
C ASN A 118 2.91 -5.08 -10.45
N GLU A 119 3.05 -4.32 -11.53
CA GLU A 119 4.13 -3.35 -11.71
C GLU A 119 3.90 -2.12 -10.85
N GLU A 120 2.67 -1.61 -10.84
CA GLU A 120 2.25 -0.47 -10.04
C GLU A 120 2.32 -0.80 -8.55
N ALA A 121 1.89 -2.01 -8.15
CA ALA A 121 2.03 -2.48 -6.78
C ALA A 121 3.51 -2.56 -6.33
N ARG A 122 4.40 -3.06 -7.21
CA ARG A 122 5.85 -3.10 -6.92
C ARG A 122 6.45 -1.70 -6.82
N ALA A 123 6.07 -0.79 -7.72
CA ALA A 123 6.54 0.58 -7.71
C ALA A 123 6.07 1.33 -6.45
N ALA A 124 4.82 1.13 -6.04
CA ALA A 124 4.30 1.64 -4.77
C ALA A 124 5.07 1.04 -3.59
N GLY A 125 5.31 -0.27 -3.58
CA GLY A 125 6.10 -0.94 -2.56
C GLY A 125 7.52 -0.40 -2.41
N ALA A 126 8.21 -0.10 -3.52
CA ALA A 126 9.53 0.52 -3.49
C ALA A 126 9.51 1.92 -2.86
N ARG A 127 8.51 2.75 -3.22
CA ARG A 127 8.34 4.10 -2.65
C ARG A 127 8.02 4.04 -1.17
N LEU A 128 7.03 3.23 -0.77
CA LEU A 128 6.66 3.06 0.64
C LEU A 128 7.82 2.47 1.45
N GLY A 129 8.54 1.47 0.91
CA GLY A 129 9.70 0.86 1.56
C GLY A 129 10.86 1.83 1.79
N SER A 130 11.02 2.85 0.93
CA SER A 130 12.06 3.87 1.08
C SER A 130 11.95 4.68 2.38
N SER A 131 10.76 4.76 2.97
CA SER A 131 10.54 5.39 4.29
C SER A 131 11.33 4.70 5.42
N GLY A 132 11.71 3.44 5.23
CA GLY A 132 12.51 2.66 6.17
C GLY A 132 14.02 2.91 6.12
N THR A 133 14.54 3.76 5.23
CA THR A 133 16.00 3.91 5.02
C THR A 133 16.74 4.28 6.32
N GLY A 134 16.19 5.20 7.12
CA GLY A 134 16.80 5.60 8.39
C GLY A 134 16.72 4.51 9.48
N LEU A 135 15.71 3.64 9.41
CA LEU A 135 15.62 2.45 10.27
C LEU A 135 16.69 1.43 9.88
N VAL A 136 16.83 1.11 8.60
CA VAL A 136 17.83 0.15 8.10
C VAL A 136 19.24 0.55 8.55
N GLN A 137 19.58 1.84 8.47
CA GLN A 137 20.87 2.35 8.97
C GLN A 137 21.06 2.11 10.47
N ALA A 138 20.03 2.36 11.28
CA ALA A 138 20.09 2.11 12.72
C ALA A 138 20.18 0.62 13.05
N LEU A 139 19.52 -0.24 12.28
CA LEU A 139 19.60 -1.69 12.44
C LEU A 139 20.96 -2.25 12.02
N ASN A 140 21.59 -1.69 10.99
CA ASN A 140 22.96 -2.05 10.62
C ASN A 140 23.95 -1.66 11.75
N GLN A 141 23.74 -0.51 12.40
CA GLN A 141 24.53 -0.12 13.58
C GLN A 141 24.29 -1.05 14.76
N LEU A 142 23.04 -1.46 15.00
CA LEU A 142 22.69 -2.43 16.04
C LEU A 142 23.41 -3.78 15.81
N GLU A 143 23.39 -4.27 14.57
CA GLU A 143 24.07 -5.51 14.18
C GLU A 143 25.59 -5.42 14.36
N HIS A 144 26.19 -4.31 13.96
CA HIS A 144 27.62 -4.07 14.14
C HIS A 144 28.05 -4.12 15.63
N LEU A 145 27.17 -3.70 16.54
CA LEU A 145 27.41 -3.70 17.98
C LEU A 145 27.03 -5.03 18.67
N ALA A 146 26.39 -5.96 17.96
CA ALA A 146 25.91 -7.22 18.53
C ALA A 146 27.05 -8.13 19.01
N GLY A 147 28.07 -8.34 18.17
CA GLY A 147 29.23 -9.18 18.50
C GLY A 147 29.97 -8.73 19.77
N PRO A 148 30.40 -7.45 19.85
CA PRO A 148 31.01 -6.89 21.06
C PRO A 148 30.10 -7.01 22.29
N ALA A 149 28.80 -6.78 22.14
CA ALA A 149 27.85 -6.89 23.26
C ALA A 149 27.66 -8.32 23.75
N VAL A 150 27.80 -9.35 22.90
CA VAL A 150 27.80 -10.76 23.31
C VAL A 150 29.08 -11.12 24.06
N ALA A 151 30.23 -10.58 23.65
CA ALA A 151 31.53 -10.84 24.27
C ALA A 151 31.80 -10.04 25.55
N ALA A 152 31.02 -8.97 25.82
CA ALA A 152 31.26 -8.05 26.92
C ALA A 152 31.33 -8.74 28.31
N THR A 153 32.42 -8.49 29.03
CA THR A 153 32.66 -8.89 30.44
C THR A 153 32.40 -7.70 31.38
N GLY A 154 32.47 -7.91 32.71
CA GLY A 154 32.38 -6.84 33.72
C GLY A 154 33.24 -5.61 33.45
N LEU A 155 34.41 -5.78 32.83
CA LEU A 155 35.35 -4.71 32.48
C LEU A 155 34.96 -3.95 31.20
N ASP A 156 34.11 -4.52 30.34
CA ASP A 156 33.65 -3.95 29.07
C ASP A 156 32.13 -3.65 29.06
N SER A 157 31.67 -3.02 30.14
CA SER A 157 30.28 -2.53 30.25
C SER A 157 29.89 -1.53 29.14
N GLY A 158 30.88 -0.91 28.49
CA GLY A 158 30.70 0.07 27.43
C GLY A 158 30.08 -0.52 26.16
N ALA A 159 30.52 -1.72 25.75
CA ALA A 159 29.95 -2.41 24.59
C ALA A 159 28.47 -2.75 24.79
N MET A 160 28.10 -3.27 25.97
CA MET A 160 26.70 -3.54 26.32
C MET A 160 25.85 -2.26 26.30
N ALA A 161 26.33 -1.18 26.91
CA ALA A 161 25.63 0.10 26.93
C ALA A 161 25.50 0.72 25.52
N ALA A 162 26.49 0.55 24.66
CA ALA A 162 26.43 0.98 23.25
C ALA A 162 25.34 0.22 22.49
N TRP A 163 25.30 -1.10 22.60
CA TRP A 163 24.27 -1.93 21.97
C TRP A 163 22.85 -1.59 22.46
N GLN A 164 22.66 -1.42 23.78
CA GLN A 164 21.36 -0.99 24.33
C GLN A 164 20.93 0.39 23.81
N ARG A 165 21.87 1.33 23.65
CA ARG A 165 21.57 2.64 23.04
C ARG A 165 21.18 2.51 21.56
N ALA A 166 21.87 1.67 20.80
CA ALA A 166 21.51 1.39 19.41
C ALA A 166 20.11 0.78 19.29
N LEU A 167 19.73 -0.11 20.21
CA LEU A 167 18.40 -0.72 20.23
C LEU A 167 17.29 0.32 20.50
N ARG A 168 17.52 1.26 21.44
CA ARG A 168 16.60 2.38 21.68
C ARG A 168 16.51 3.32 20.48
N LEU A 169 17.63 3.56 19.80
CA LEU A 169 17.67 4.34 18.58
C LEU A 169 16.87 3.66 17.45
N ALA A 170 16.98 2.34 17.30
CA ALA A 170 16.19 1.57 16.36
C ALA A 170 14.68 1.74 16.62
N GLY A 171 14.24 1.70 17.87
CA GLY A 171 12.84 2.00 18.25
C GLY A 171 12.36 3.37 17.76
N ARG A 172 13.15 4.42 18.04
CA ARG A 172 12.82 5.80 17.59
C ARG A 172 12.82 5.93 16.06
N ARG A 173 13.73 5.21 15.39
CA ARG A 173 13.82 5.21 13.92
C ARG A 173 12.69 4.42 13.28
N LEU A 174 12.19 3.38 13.94
CA LEU A 174 10.99 2.67 13.51
C LEU A 174 9.78 3.59 13.59
N GLU A 175 9.62 4.36 14.67
CA GLU A 175 8.56 5.38 14.77
C GLU A 175 8.64 6.39 13.63
N ALA A 176 9.83 6.97 13.40
CA ALA A 176 10.04 7.91 12.31
C ALA A 176 9.73 7.30 10.93
N ALA A 177 10.15 6.05 10.69
CA ALA A 177 9.87 5.32 9.46
C ALA A 177 8.36 5.09 9.28
N TRP A 178 7.64 4.72 10.34
CA TRP A 178 6.19 4.55 10.30
C TRP A 178 5.47 5.85 9.93
N LEU A 179 5.84 6.97 10.55
CA LEU A 179 5.22 8.27 10.24
C LEU A 179 5.51 8.69 8.79
N ALA A 180 6.74 8.47 8.30
CA ALA A 180 7.09 8.72 6.92
C ALA A 180 6.34 7.80 5.93
N LEU A 181 6.05 6.55 6.33
CA LEU A 181 5.21 5.64 5.56
C LEU A 181 3.76 6.15 5.46
N GLU A 182 3.17 6.64 6.55
CA GLU A 182 1.84 7.26 6.51
C GLU A 182 1.78 8.49 5.57
N ASP A 183 2.84 9.31 5.58
CA ASP A 183 2.96 10.44 4.68
C ASP A 183 3.06 9.99 3.21
N GLU A 184 3.86 8.95 2.93
CA GLU A 184 3.97 8.39 1.59
C GLU A 184 2.68 7.75 1.10
N VAL A 185 1.96 7.02 1.96
CA VAL A 185 0.62 6.49 1.67
C VAL A 185 -0.34 7.62 1.29
N THR A 186 -0.29 8.75 2.00
CA THR A 186 -1.12 9.92 1.69
C THR A 186 -0.78 10.49 0.31
N ARG A 187 0.52 10.62 -0.01
CA ARG A 187 0.99 11.09 -1.32
C ARG A 187 0.59 10.15 -2.46
N GLU A 188 0.76 8.85 -2.24
CA GLU A 188 0.42 7.82 -3.22
C GLU A 188 -1.09 7.78 -3.46
N ALA A 189 -1.91 7.81 -2.39
CA ALA A 189 -3.37 7.89 -2.51
C ALA A 189 -3.82 9.14 -3.27
N ALA A 190 -3.20 10.30 -3.02
CA ALA A 190 -3.49 11.52 -3.75
C ALA A 190 -3.16 11.40 -5.26
N ARG A 191 -2.07 10.71 -5.62
CA ARG A 191 -1.75 10.41 -7.02
C ARG A 191 -2.85 9.58 -7.68
N TRP A 192 -3.27 8.49 -7.03
CA TRP A 192 -4.33 7.63 -7.57
C TRP A 192 -5.69 8.32 -7.63
N GLN A 193 -5.97 9.27 -6.73
CA GLN A 193 -7.17 10.10 -6.80
C GLN A 193 -7.20 10.94 -8.09
N GLN A 194 -6.05 11.44 -8.56
CA GLN A 194 -5.97 12.18 -9.83
C GLN A 194 -6.34 11.27 -11.01
N GLU A 195 -5.85 10.03 -11.01
CA GLU A 195 -6.21 9.05 -12.04
C GLU A 195 -7.70 8.68 -12.00
N ALA A 196 -8.26 8.52 -10.80
CA ALA A 196 -9.69 8.30 -10.63
C ALA A 196 -10.52 9.47 -11.17
N ASN A 197 -10.08 10.71 -10.94
CA ASN A 197 -10.73 11.89 -11.48
C ASN A 197 -10.69 11.94 -13.02
N LEU A 198 -9.60 11.46 -13.65
CA LEU A 198 -9.52 11.35 -15.11
C LEU A 198 -10.52 10.31 -15.64
N VAL A 199 -10.70 9.20 -14.94
CA VAL A 199 -11.74 8.20 -15.27
C VAL A 199 -13.14 8.80 -15.11
N ALA A 200 -13.38 9.53 -14.01
CA ALA A 200 -14.66 10.19 -13.75
C ALA A 200 -15.00 11.26 -14.79
N ALA A 201 -14.00 11.93 -15.36
CA ALA A 201 -14.17 12.91 -16.43
C ALA A 201 -14.48 12.27 -17.80
N TRP A 202 -14.42 10.93 -17.92
CA TRP A 202 -14.68 10.25 -19.18
C TRP A 202 -16.12 10.46 -19.64
N ARG A 203 -16.27 10.99 -20.85
CA ARG A 203 -17.57 11.09 -21.53
C ARG A 203 -17.71 9.99 -22.55
N ARG A 204 -18.88 9.34 -22.58
CA ARG A 204 -19.24 8.40 -23.65
C ARG A 204 -19.19 9.12 -25.01
N PRO A 205 -18.50 8.59 -26.03
CA PRO A 205 -18.58 9.14 -27.36
C PRO A 205 -19.99 8.90 -27.92
N VAL A 206 -20.85 9.92 -27.84
CA VAL A 206 -22.24 9.88 -28.33
C VAL A 206 -22.35 10.06 -29.84
N PHE A 207 -21.24 10.35 -30.53
CA PHE A 207 -21.23 10.64 -31.95
C PHE A 207 -21.90 9.56 -32.80
N GLY A 208 -21.62 8.28 -32.55
CA GLY A 208 -22.27 7.19 -33.29
C GLY A 208 -23.78 7.13 -33.10
N VAL A 209 -24.26 7.43 -31.88
CA VAL A 209 -25.70 7.51 -31.58
C VAL A 209 -26.33 8.72 -32.27
N LEU A 210 -25.63 9.86 -32.30
CA LEU A 210 -26.10 11.05 -32.99
C LEU A 210 -26.19 10.83 -34.51
N VAL A 211 -25.17 10.21 -35.11
CA VAL A 211 -25.15 9.90 -36.55
C VAL A 211 -26.27 8.91 -36.90
N ALA A 212 -26.42 7.83 -36.13
CA ALA A 212 -27.49 6.86 -36.35
C ALA A 212 -28.88 7.48 -36.14
N GLY A 213 -29.05 8.30 -35.11
CA GLY A 213 -30.28 9.03 -34.84
C GLY A 213 -30.63 10.01 -35.96
N ALA A 214 -29.66 10.79 -36.44
CA ALA A 214 -29.85 11.71 -37.55
C ALA A 214 -30.23 10.97 -38.85
N ALA A 215 -29.54 9.87 -39.17
CA ALA A 215 -29.86 9.03 -40.32
C ALA A 215 -31.27 8.44 -40.21
N GLY A 216 -31.63 7.87 -39.06
CA GLY A 216 -32.98 7.33 -38.83
C GLY A 216 -34.06 8.41 -38.93
N THR A 217 -33.82 9.60 -38.40
CA THR A 217 -34.75 10.73 -38.49
C THR A 217 -34.92 11.18 -39.95
N ALA A 218 -33.84 11.23 -40.72
CA ALA A 218 -33.88 11.56 -42.14
C ALA A 218 -34.70 10.53 -42.95
N VAL A 219 -34.52 9.23 -42.68
CA VAL A 219 -35.31 8.16 -43.31
C VAL A 219 -36.79 8.27 -42.93
N ALA A 220 -37.10 8.50 -41.66
CA ALA A 220 -38.48 8.65 -41.19
C ALA A 220 -39.17 9.87 -41.82
N LEU A 221 -38.47 11.00 -41.91
CA LEU A 221 -38.97 12.20 -42.59
C LEU A 221 -39.23 11.94 -44.07
N TRP A 222 -38.27 11.31 -44.76
CA TRP A 222 -38.41 10.97 -46.18
C TRP A 222 -39.61 10.06 -46.45
N LEU A 223 -39.80 9.02 -45.63
CA LEU A 223 -40.98 8.16 -45.70
C LEU A 223 -42.26 8.96 -45.42
N GLY A 224 -42.30 9.76 -44.36
CA GLY A 224 -43.46 10.60 -44.02
C GLY A 224 -43.85 11.56 -45.14
N LEU A 225 -42.88 12.16 -45.84
CA LEU A 225 -43.11 13.00 -47.02
C LEU A 225 -43.73 12.22 -48.19
N ILE A 226 -43.29 10.99 -48.43
CA ILE A 226 -43.86 10.11 -49.47
C ILE A 226 -45.30 9.72 -49.11
N PHE A 227 -45.54 9.27 -47.88
CA PHE A 227 -46.88 8.87 -47.42
C PHE A 227 -47.87 10.03 -47.30
N GLY A 228 -47.37 11.24 -46.98
CA GLY A 228 -48.17 12.46 -46.94
C GLY A 228 -48.54 13.03 -48.31
N GLY A 229 -48.06 12.42 -49.41
CA GLY A 229 -48.34 12.88 -50.78
C GLY A 229 -47.52 14.10 -51.22
N TYR A 230 -46.52 14.51 -50.44
CA TYR A 230 -45.66 15.64 -50.75
C TYR A 230 -44.50 15.27 -51.69
N LEU A 231 -44.12 13.98 -51.75
CA LEU A 231 -43.12 13.45 -52.68
C LEU A 231 -43.67 12.22 -53.42
N ALA A 232 -43.29 12.07 -54.69
CA ALA A 232 -43.61 10.87 -55.45
C ALA A 232 -42.84 9.65 -54.89
N PRO A 233 -43.50 8.49 -54.71
CA PRO A 233 -42.82 7.29 -54.26
C PRO A 233 -41.80 6.83 -55.32
N PRO A 234 -40.61 6.37 -54.91
CA PRO A 234 -39.64 5.84 -55.84
C PRO A 234 -40.15 4.55 -56.50
N GLU A 235 -39.69 4.28 -57.72
CA GLU A 235 -40.28 3.24 -58.59
C GLU A 235 -40.30 1.84 -57.98
N TRP A 236 -39.27 1.48 -57.20
CA TRP A 236 -39.19 0.19 -56.52
C TRP A 236 -40.26 0.03 -55.44
N LEU A 237 -40.61 1.11 -54.74
CA LEU A 237 -41.61 1.12 -53.67
C LEU A 237 -43.02 1.13 -54.27
N ALA A 238 -43.18 1.83 -55.39
CA ALA A 238 -44.41 1.80 -56.20
C ALA A 238 -44.65 0.44 -56.89
N ALA A 239 -43.59 -0.31 -57.22
CA ALA A 239 -43.72 -1.68 -57.73
C ALA A 239 -44.19 -2.65 -56.63
N LEU A 240 -43.58 -2.56 -55.44
CA LEU A 240 -43.96 -3.36 -54.27
C LEU A 240 -45.40 -3.15 -53.80
N TRP A 241 -45.92 -1.91 -53.87
CA TRP A 241 -47.32 -1.66 -53.53
C TRP A 241 -48.30 -2.24 -54.52
N ARG A 242 -47.99 -2.18 -55.82
CA ARG A 242 -48.83 -2.79 -56.86
C ARG A 242 -48.94 -4.30 -56.71
N GLU A 243 -47.94 -4.97 -56.13
CA GLU A 243 -47.99 -6.40 -55.82
C GLU A 243 -48.82 -6.72 -54.56
N MET A 244 -49.00 -5.77 -53.64
CA MET A 244 -49.73 -5.98 -52.37
C MET A 244 -51.21 -5.57 -52.41
N THR A 245 -51.62 -4.70 -53.33
CA THR A 245 -53.04 -4.39 -53.56
C THR A 245 -53.63 -5.39 -54.56
N PRO A 246 -54.53 -6.30 -54.15
CA PRO A 246 -55.20 -7.25 -55.05
C PRO A 246 -56.18 -6.58 -56.02
#